data_AF-T0M9G7-F1
#
_entry.id   AF-T0M9G7-F1
#
_cell.length_a   1.000
_cell.length_b   1.000
_cell.length_c   1.000
_cell.angle_alpha   90.00
_cell.angle_beta   90.00
_cell.angle_gamma   90.00
#
_symmetry.space_group_name_H-M   'P 1'
#
loop_
_entity.id
_entity.type
_entity.pdbx_description
1 polymer ?
#
loop_
_entity_poly.entity_id
_entity_poly.type
_entity_poly.pdbx_seq_one_letter_code
_entity_poly.pdbx_strand_id
1 'polypeptide(L)'
;MELKMPRLRRIFILSFIIELAGFAIISSLPIHNPALYSSFKSQDHAIVSQSFFPMWLSIFPHNLLIATIEFIPVIGILMFGFSIISTATVIAVEGTATNINGFAIFASLMMFPHSWLELPAYAVAVSTSVYILYYLLTKKLKTNYMKIIYMYIFVVIELAFAGAIETSEIILERSPHPLYSLYMWIPAVPIIIFLIWLYRRMDSDEYKSGKKKPEEPDLYDFNQF
;
A
#
# COMPACT_ATOMS: atom_id res chain seq x y z
N MET A 1 5.33 -30.21 13.12
CA MET A 1 4.20 -29.39 12.64
C MET A 1 4.62 -28.78 11.31
N GLU A 2 4.10 -29.26 10.18
CA GLU A 2 4.36 -28.61 8.90
C GLU A 2 3.60 -27.27 8.88
N LEU A 3 4.33 -26.16 8.95
CA LEU A 3 3.75 -24.85 8.72
C LEU A 3 3.31 -24.79 7.26
N LYS A 4 1.99 -24.69 7.04
CA LYS A 4 1.44 -24.43 5.72
C LYS A 4 1.56 -22.94 5.41
N MET A 5 2.14 -22.62 4.27
CA MET A 5 2.34 -21.23 3.86
C MET A 5 1.00 -20.48 3.75
N PRO A 6 0.86 -19.33 4.43
CA PRO A 6 -0.24 -18.43 4.12
C PRO A 6 -0.02 -17.85 2.72
N ARG A 7 -1.08 -17.88 1.90
CA ARG A 7 -1.09 -17.26 0.56
C ARG A 7 -0.73 -15.78 0.68
N LEU A 8 0.19 -15.29 -0.15
CA LEU A 8 0.65 -13.90 -0.19
C LEU A 8 -0.54 -12.95 -0.27
N ARG A 9 -1.53 -13.26 -1.11
CA ARG A 9 -2.78 -12.49 -1.21
C ARG A 9 -3.52 -12.34 0.12
N ARG A 10 -3.54 -13.38 0.96
CA ARG A 10 -4.21 -13.31 2.28
C ARG A 10 -3.45 -12.43 3.24
N ILE A 11 -2.12 -12.50 3.21
CA ILE A 11 -1.25 -11.64 4.03
C ILE A 11 -1.43 -10.20 3.59
N PHE A 12 -1.39 -9.93 2.28
CA PHE A 12 -1.68 -8.62 1.69
C PHE A 12 -3.02 -8.05 2.18
N ILE A 13 -4.13 -8.78 2.02
CA ILE A 13 -5.46 -8.31 2.47
C ILE A 13 -5.47 -8.03 3.97
N LEU A 14 -4.86 -8.90 4.77
CA LEU A 14 -4.80 -8.72 6.22
C LEU A 14 -3.99 -7.49 6.59
N SER A 15 -2.81 -7.30 5.99
CA SER A 15 -1.96 -6.13 6.20
C SER A 15 -2.68 -4.84 5.81
N PHE A 16 -3.35 -4.82 4.67
CA PHE A 16 -4.12 -3.66 4.21
C PHE A 16 -5.27 -3.31 5.17
N ILE A 17 -5.98 -4.31 5.70
CA ILE A 17 -7.03 -4.08 6.72
C ILE A 17 -6.41 -3.53 8.02
N ILE A 18 -5.28 -4.07 8.46
CA ILE A 18 -4.56 -3.61 9.65
C ILE A 18 -4.12 -2.15 9.48
N GLU A 19 -3.59 -1.80 8.30
CA GLU A 19 -3.20 -0.45 7.94
C GLU A 19 -4.36 0.53 8.03
N LEU A 20 -5.47 0.25 7.34
CA LEU A 20 -6.66 1.11 7.37
C LEU A 20 -7.22 1.25 8.79
N ALA A 21 -7.27 0.16 9.56
CA ALA A 21 -7.73 0.20 10.95
C ALA A 21 -6.78 1.03 11.83
N GLY A 22 -5.47 0.85 11.67
CA GLY A 22 -4.46 1.61 12.41
C GLY A 22 -4.54 3.10 12.11
N PHE A 23 -4.66 3.48 10.84
CA PHE A 23 -4.89 4.86 10.43
C PHE A 23 -6.16 5.44 11.04
N ALA A 24 -7.29 4.75 10.92
CA ALA A 24 -8.57 5.22 11.46
C ALA A 24 -8.53 5.40 12.98
N ILE A 25 -7.97 4.43 13.71
CA ILE A 25 -7.90 4.45 15.18
C ILE A 25 -6.97 5.56 15.65
N ILE A 26 -5.74 5.61 15.15
CA ILE A 26 -4.72 6.54 15.65
C ILE A 26 -5.06 7.99 15.25
N SER A 27 -5.53 8.22 14.02
CA SER A 27 -5.95 9.57 13.58
C SER A 27 -7.13 10.12 14.38
N SER A 28 -7.96 9.26 14.98
CA SER A 28 -9.09 9.68 15.82
C SER A 28 -8.68 10.18 17.21
N LEU A 29 -7.43 9.97 17.63
CA LEU A 29 -6.95 10.37 18.93
C LEU A 29 -6.69 11.88 19.00
N PRO A 30 -7.05 12.57 20.09
CA PRO A 30 -6.83 14.01 20.25
C PRO A 30 -5.37 14.31 20.66
N ILE A 31 -4.42 14.07 19.76
CA ILE A 31 -2.98 14.24 20.02
C ILE A 31 -2.58 15.71 19.85
N HIS A 32 -2.22 16.37 20.94
CA HIS A 32 -1.76 17.77 20.92
C HIS A 32 -0.23 17.83 20.91
N ASN A 33 0.36 18.18 19.75
CA ASN A 33 1.80 18.35 19.62
C ASN A 33 2.15 19.51 18.66
N PRO A 34 2.23 20.76 19.16
CA PRO A 34 2.50 21.94 18.33
C PRO A 34 3.86 21.92 17.62
N ALA A 35 4.86 21.25 18.21
CA ALA A 35 6.18 21.11 17.61
C ALA A 35 6.13 20.21 16.37
N LEU A 36 5.44 19.06 16.47
CA LEU A 36 5.23 18.17 15.33
C LEU A 36 4.39 18.85 14.24
N TYR A 37 3.32 19.55 14.62
CA TYR A 37 2.49 20.30 13.66
C TYR A 37 3.29 21.33 12.87
N SER A 38 4.09 22.16 13.57
CA SER A 38 4.93 23.18 12.93
C SER A 38 5.98 22.56 12.01
N SER A 39 6.58 21.44 12.43
CA SER A 39 7.55 20.70 11.60
C SER A 39 6.90 20.14 10.33
N PHE A 40 5.73 19.53 10.47
CA PHE A 40 4.94 19.03 9.35
C PHE A 40 4.56 20.15 8.38
N LYS A 41 3.98 21.26 8.87
CA LYS A 41 3.60 22.38 8.00
C LYS A 41 4.79 23.03 7.31
N SER A 42 5.95 23.09 7.94
CA SER A 42 7.17 23.57 7.28
C SER A 42 7.62 22.64 6.14
N GLN A 43 7.53 21.31 6.33
CA GLN A 43 7.88 20.34 5.29
C GLN A 43 6.85 20.36 4.15
N ASP A 44 5.57 20.36 4.52
CA ASP A 44 4.44 20.47 3.60
C ASP A 44 4.60 21.70 2.70
N HIS A 45 4.79 22.89 3.29
CA HIS A 45 5.03 24.12 2.52
C HIS A 45 6.24 24.04 1.57
N ALA A 46 7.33 23.38 1.97
CA ALA A 46 8.51 23.21 1.14
C ALA A 46 8.27 22.26 -0.05
N ILE A 47 7.44 21.23 0.11
CA ILE A 47 7.09 20.28 -0.95
C ILE A 47 6.03 20.88 -1.88
N VAL A 48 4.94 21.40 -1.30
CA VAL A 48 3.82 21.92 -2.06
C VAL A 48 4.26 23.11 -2.92
N SER A 49 5.14 24.00 -2.45
CA SER A 49 5.62 25.13 -3.27
C SER A 49 6.31 24.78 -4.60
N GLN A 50 6.69 23.51 -4.81
CA GLN A 50 7.43 23.07 -5.97
C GLN A 50 6.57 22.93 -7.24
N SER A 51 7.22 22.90 -8.40
CA SER A 51 6.58 22.50 -9.66
C SER A 51 6.36 20.98 -9.69
N PHE A 52 5.58 20.50 -10.67
CA PHE A 52 5.16 19.09 -10.76
C PHE A 52 6.32 18.09 -10.58
N PHE A 53 7.38 18.19 -11.39
CA PHE A 53 8.42 17.16 -11.41
C PHE A 53 9.27 17.12 -10.13
N PRO A 54 9.74 18.25 -9.57
CA PRO A 54 10.40 18.24 -8.27
C PRO A 54 9.50 17.78 -7.12
N MET A 55 8.20 18.15 -7.14
CA MET A 55 7.24 17.69 -6.13
C MET A 55 7.07 16.17 -6.19
N TRP A 56 6.89 15.63 -7.39
CA TRP A 56 6.84 14.19 -7.62
C TRP A 56 8.12 13.48 -7.15
N LEU A 57 9.30 14.06 -7.40
CA LEU A 57 10.59 13.55 -6.90
C LEU A 57 10.79 13.71 -5.39
N SER A 58 9.99 14.55 -4.72
CA SER A 58 10.00 14.64 -3.26
C SER A 58 9.08 13.58 -2.64
N ILE A 59 7.95 13.27 -3.29
CA ILE A 59 6.92 12.34 -2.80
C ILE A 59 7.28 10.88 -3.13
N PHE A 60 7.44 10.54 -4.41
CA PHE A 60 7.60 9.15 -4.84
C PHE A 60 8.82 8.45 -4.20
N PRO A 61 10.04 9.03 -4.21
CA PRO A 61 11.20 8.39 -3.61
C PRO A 61 11.11 8.24 -2.10
N HIS A 62 10.42 9.17 -1.42
CA HIS A 62 10.17 9.05 0.02
C HIS A 62 9.28 7.85 0.33
N ASN A 63 8.17 7.71 -0.39
CA ASN A 63 7.25 6.59 -0.19
C ASN A 63 7.89 5.26 -0.62
N LEU A 64 8.69 5.27 -1.70
CA LEU A 64 9.47 4.11 -2.13
C LEU A 64 10.53 3.71 -1.10
N LEU A 65 11.19 4.66 -0.44
CA LEU A 65 12.17 4.37 0.61
C LEU A 65 11.51 3.63 1.77
N ILE A 66 10.36 4.11 2.25
CA ILE A 66 9.58 3.46 3.31
C ILE A 66 9.20 2.04 2.87
N ALA A 67 8.58 1.88 1.70
CA ALA A 67 8.17 0.58 1.19
C ALA A 67 9.37 -0.37 1.01
N THR A 68 10.54 0.13 0.57
CA THR A 68 11.76 -0.66 0.44
C THR A 68 12.25 -1.20 1.78
N ILE A 69 12.17 -0.41 2.85
CA ILE A 69 12.47 -0.87 4.21
C ILE A 69 11.44 -1.93 4.64
N GLU A 70 10.17 -1.75 4.27
CA GLU A 70 9.10 -2.70 4.55
C GLU A 70 9.26 -4.06 3.88
N PHE A 71 10.06 -4.18 2.80
CA PHE A 71 10.45 -5.47 2.21
C PHE A 71 11.46 -6.26 3.05
N ILE A 72 12.16 -5.63 3.99
CA ILE A 72 13.19 -6.31 4.79
C ILE A 72 12.50 -7.22 5.82
N PRO A 73 12.83 -8.52 5.90
CA PRO A 73 12.25 -9.43 6.90
C PRO A 73 12.44 -8.92 8.32
N VAL A 74 11.41 -9.06 9.17
CA VAL A 74 11.37 -8.57 10.56
C VAL A 74 11.38 -7.04 10.66
N ILE A 75 12.41 -6.37 10.15
CA ILE A 75 12.56 -4.91 10.15
C ILE A 75 11.37 -4.26 9.45
N GLY A 76 10.95 -4.80 8.31
CA GLY A 76 9.86 -4.27 7.52
C GLY A 76 8.49 -4.39 8.19
N ILE A 77 8.28 -5.42 9.00
CA ILE A 77 7.05 -5.56 9.81
C ILE A 77 7.01 -4.46 10.89
N LEU A 78 8.15 -4.19 11.53
CA LEU A 78 8.26 -3.10 12.50
C LEU A 78 8.11 -1.73 11.82
N MET A 79 8.72 -1.55 10.64
CA MET A 79 8.62 -0.32 9.86
C MET A 79 7.19 -0.05 9.42
N PHE A 80 6.44 -1.08 9.01
CA PHE A 80 5.02 -0.96 8.67
C PHE A 80 4.16 -0.49 9.84
N GLY A 81 4.41 -1.03 11.04
CA GLY A 81 3.76 -0.51 12.26
C GLY A 81 4.14 0.94 12.56
N PHE A 82 5.43 1.27 12.39
CA PHE A 82 5.94 2.62 12.62
C PHE A 82 5.40 3.64 11.61
N SER A 83 5.32 3.30 10.32
CA SER A 83 4.80 4.18 9.27
C SER A 83 3.33 4.52 9.51
N ILE A 84 2.51 3.51 9.86
CA ILE A 84 1.11 3.72 10.28
C ILE A 84 1.03 4.69 11.47
N ILE A 85 1.80 4.44 12.55
CA ILE A 85 1.77 5.29 13.75
C ILE A 85 2.21 6.71 13.42
N SER A 86 3.32 6.86 12.69
CA SER A 86 3.90 8.16 12.35
C SER A 86 2.92 9.00 11.52
N THR A 87 2.42 8.45 10.41
CA THR A 87 1.54 9.18 9.50
C THR A 87 0.18 9.46 10.14
N ALA A 88 -0.42 8.48 10.84
CA ALA A 88 -1.68 8.71 11.53
C ALA A 88 -1.57 9.71 12.69
N THR A 89 -0.40 9.80 13.34
CA THR A 89 -0.14 10.82 14.37
C THR A 89 -0.06 12.23 13.76
N VAL A 90 0.54 12.37 12.57
CA VAL A 90 0.55 13.66 11.85
C VAL A 90 -0.89 14.10 11.54
N ILE A 91 -1.73 13.18 11.05
CA ILE A 91 -3.17 13.45 10.79
C ILE A 91 -3.90 13.84 12.09
N ALA A 92 -3.67 13.12 13.19
CA ALA A 92 -4.27 13.43 14.49
C ALA A 92 -3.89 14.84 14.98
N VAL A 93 -2.60 15.18 14.88
CA VAL A 93 -2.07 16.49 15.29
C VAL A 93 -2.65 17.61 14.42
N GLU A 94 -2.76 17.41 13.11
CA GLU A 94 -3.42 18.38 12.23
C GLU A 94 -4.90 18.57 12.59
N GLY A 95 -5.60 17.49 12.94
CA GLY A 95 -6.98 17.57 13.43
C GLY A 95 -7.10 18.47 14.66
N THR A 96 -6.27 18.23 15.68
CA THR A 96 -6.30 19.08 16.89
C THR A 96 -5.94 20.54 16.60
N ALA A 97 -4.96 20.80 15.73
CA ALA A 97 -4.53 22.15 15.37
C ALA A 97 -5.59 22.93 14.56
N THR A 98 -6.39 22.23 13.75
CA THR A 98 -7.43 22.83 12.91
C THR A 98 -8.82 22.78 13.53
N ASN A 99 -8.96 22.21 14.74
CA ASN A 99 -10.24 21.92 15.40
C ASN A 99 -11.17 21.02 14.54
N ILE A 100 -10.58 20.16 13.71
CA ILE A 100 -11.28 19.15 12.91
C ILE A 100 -10.98 17.78 13.53
N ASN A 101 -11.95 16.87 13.52
CA ASN A 101 -11.68 15.49 13.95
C ASN A 101 -10.64 14.86 13.02
N GLY A 102 -9.52 14.34 13.55
CA GLY A 102 -8.48 13.71 12.72
C GLY A 102 -8.97 12.50 11.92
N PHE A 103 -9.98 11.77 12.40
CA PHE A 103 -10.67 10.74 11.60
C PHE A 103 -11.38 11.34 10.38
N ALA A 104 -11.95 12.54 10.49
CA ALA A 104 -12.56 13.21 9.34
C ALA A 104 -11.49 13.63 8.31
N ILE A 105 -10.31 14.05 8.76
CA ILE A 105 -9.17 14.32 7.87
C ILE A 105 -8.74 13.03 7.16
N PHE A 106 -8.51 11.94 7.90
CA PHE A 106 -8.21 10.62 7.33
C PHE A 106 -9.28 10.19 6.32
N ALA A 107 -10.57 10.28 6.68
CA ALA A 107 -11.66 9.92 5.79
C ALA A 107 -11.68 10.77 4.51
N SER A 108 -11.30 12.06 4.61
CA SER A 108 -11.18 12.93 3.45
C SER A 108 -10.03 12.55 2.53
N LEU A 109 -8.87 12.16 3.08
CA LEU A 109 -7.74 11.63 2.32
C LEU A 109 -8.13 10.37 1.56
N MET A 110 -8.90 9.47 2.19
CA MET A 110 -9.42 8.26 1.55
C MET A 110 -10.43 8.51 0.42
N MET A 111 -10.92 9.74 0.22
CA MET A 111 -11.70 10.08 -0.97
C MET A 111 -10.84 10.30 -2.21
N PHE A 112 -9.53 10.52 -2.05
CA PHE A 112 -8.61 10.79 -3.14
C PHE A 112 -7.96 9.51 -3.67
N PRO A 113 -7.75 9.40 -5.00
CA PRO A 113 -7.19 8.20 -5.59
C PRO A 113 -5.73 7.92 -5.20
N HIS A 114 -4.91 8.91 -4.82
CA HIS A 114 -3.53 8.63 -4.38
C HIS A 114 -3.51 7.61 -3.21
N SER A 115 -4.42 7.74 -2.24
CA SER A 115 -4.50 6.84 -1.08
C SER A 115 -4.79 5.39 -1.49
N TRP A 116 -5.58 5.19 -2.54
CA TRP A 116 -5.91 3.86 -3.07
C TRP A 116 -4.85 3.28 -4.00
N LEU A 117 -3.84 4.06 -4.36
CA LEU A 117 -2.65 3.59 -5.08
C LEU A 117 -1.48 3.36 -4.13
N GLU A 118 -1.33 4.21 -3.11
CA GLU A 118 -0.20 4.18 -2.19
C GLU A 118 -0.34 3.11 -1.10
N LEU A 119 -1.44 3.09 -0.36
CA LEU A 119 -1.61 2.17 0.78
C LEU A 119 -1.49 0.70 0.36
N PRO A 120 -2.08 0.24 -0.77
CA PRO A 120 -1.85 -1.12 -1.24
C PRO A 120 -0.37 -1.46 -1.47
N ALA A 121 0.47 -0.51 -1.85
CA ALA A 121 1.89 -0.72 -2.08
C ALA A 121 2.63 -1.11 -0.79
N TYR A 122 2.32 -0.45 0.33
CA TYR A 122 2.84 -0.80 1.66
C TYR A 122 2.35 -2.18 2.10
N ALA A 123 1.06 -2.47 1.92
CA ALA A 123 0.52 -3.80 2.19
C ALA A 123 1.20 -4.91 1.35
N VAL A 124 1.54 -4.64 0.08
CA VAL A 124 2.31 -5.58 -0.77
C VAL A 124 3.75 -5.72 -0.26
N ALA A 125 4.41 -4.63 0.12
CA ALA A 125 5.77 -4.64 0.65
C ALA A 125 5.87 -5.50 1.92
N VAL A 126 5.06 -5.21 2.94
CA VAL A 126 5.08 -5.96 4.22
C VAL A 126 4.62 -7.41 4.03
N SER A 127 3.64 -7.67 3.15
CA SER A 127 3.24 -9.05 2.87
C SER A 127 4.35 -9.85 2.21
N THR A 128 5.14 -9.22 1.35
CA THR A 128 6.33 -9.83 0.75
C THR A 128 7.44 -10.01 1.80
N SER A 129 7.61 -9.11 2.76
CA SER A 129 8.52 -9.30 3.90
C SER A 129 8.16 -10.52 4.75
N VAL A 130 6.89 -10.71 5.08
CA VAL A 130 6.40 -11.92 5.77
C VAL A 130 6.63 -13.17 4.93
N TYR A 131 6.40 -13.09 3.61
CA TYR A 131 6.69 -14.18 2.68
C TYR A 131 8.18 -14.54 2.68
N ILE A 132 9.08 -13.57 2.55
CA ILE A 132 10.54 -13.78 2.62
C ILE A 132 10.92 -14.42 3.95
N LEU A 133 10.40 -13.90 5.08
CA LEU A 133 10.66 -14.43 6.41
C LEU A 133 10.27 -15.92 6.51
N TYR A 134 9.09 -16.30 6.00
CA TYR A 134 8.67 -17.70 5.96
C TYR A 134 9.67 -18.57 5.18
N TYR A 135 10.12 -18.13 4.01
CA TYR A 135 11.06 -18.91 3.19
C TYR A 135 12.48 -18.97 3.76
N LEU A 136 12.90 -17.94 4.49
CA LEU A 136 14.15 -17.96 5.26
C LEU A 136 14.07 -19.00 6.37
N LEU A 137 13.01 -19.00 7.18
CA LEU A 137 12.81 -19.95 8.26
C LEU A 137 12.67 -21.39 7.78
N THR A 138 12.07 -21.59 6.60
CA THR A 138 11.91 -22.93 6.00
C THR A 138 13.07 -23.33 5.08
N LYS A 139 14.11 -22.50 4.94
CA LYS A 139 15.30 -22.72 4.08
C LYS A 139 14.97 -22.98 2.60
N LYS A 140 13.86 -22.43 2.09
CA LYS A 140 13.35 -22.64 0.72
C LYS A 140 13.42 -21.39 -0.17
N LEU A 141 14.17 -20.36 0.23
CA LEU A 141 14.21 -19.06 -0.46
C LEU A 141 14.60 -19.14 -1.95
N LYS A 142 15.49 -20.07 -2.31
CA LYS A 142 15.95 -20.25 -3.69
C LYS A 142 14.83 -20.59 -4.67
N THR A 143 13.70 -21.12 -4.19
CA THR A 143 12.61 -21.55 -5.04
C THR A 143 11.79 -20.38 -5.60
N ASN A 144 11.73 -19.23 -4.91
CA ASN A 144 10.78 -18.15 -5.24
C ASN A 144 11.37 -16.73 -5.19
N TYR A 145 12.69 -16.56 -5.33
CA TYR A 145 13.31 -15.23 -5.30
C TYR A 145 12.85 -14.31 -6.45
N MET A 146 12.53 -14.86 -7.62
CA MET A 146 12.00 -14.08 -8.75
C MET A 146 10.65 -13.43 -8.42
N LYS A 147 9.81 -14.10 -7.62
CA LYS A 147 8.54 -13.53 -7.16
C LYS A 147 8.76 -12.30 -6.29
N ILE A 148 9.77 -12.32 -5.41
CA ILE A 148 10.15 -11.19 -4.58
C ILE A 148 10.60 -10.00 -5.45
N ILE A 149 11.43 -10.26 -6.46
CA ILE A 149 11.87 -9.22 -7.41
C ILE A 149 10.67 -8.62 -8.16
N TYR A 150 9.75 -9.45 -8.64
CA TYR A 150 8.55 -8.95 -9.33
C TYR A 150 7.65 -8.12 -8.42
N MET A 151 7.45 -8.54 -7.16
CA MET A 151 6.67 -7.74 -6.19
C MET A 151 7.35 -6.41 -5.87
N TYR A 152 8.68 -6.37 -5.78
CA TYR A 152 9.40 -5.11 -5.60
C TYR A 152 9.25 -4.17 -6.80
N ILE A 153 9.41 -4.69 -8.03
CA ILE A 153 9.19 -3.91 -9.26
C ILE A 153 7.74 -3.42 -9.33
N PHE A 154 6.77 -4.24 -8.94
CA PHE A 154 5.37 -3.84 -8.86
C PHE A 154 5.18 -2.63 -7.93
N VAL A 155 5.71 -2.69 -6.70
CA VAL A 155 5.64 -1.58 -5.73
C VAL A 155 6.30 -0.31 -6.26
N VAL A 156 7.44 -0.41 -6.94
CA VAL A 156 8.08 0.75 -7.59
C VAL A 156 7.15 1.41 -8.61
N ILE A 157 6.51 0.61 -9.46
CA ILE A 157 5.60 1.11 -10.50
C ILE A 157 4.34 1.72 -9.86
N GLU A 158 3.75 1.04 -8.88
CA GLU A 158 2.56 1.48 -8.16
C GLU A 158 2.80 2.81 -7.45
N LEU A 159 3.89 2.95 -6.69
CA LEU A 159 4.24 4.19 -6.00
C LEU A 159 4.61 5.34 -6.95
N ALA A 160 5.21 5.03 -8.11
CA ALA A 160 5.47 6.05 -9.13
C ALA A 160 4.15 6.67 -9.66
N PHE A 161 3.14 5.84 -9.88
CA PHE A 161 1.79 6.31 -10.23
C PHE A 161 1.11 7.03 -9.06
N ALA A 162 1.19 6.49 -7.84
CA ALA A 162 0.63 7.11 -6.65
C ALA A 162 1.14 8.53 -6.46
N GLY A 163 2.47 8.72 -6.46
CA GLY A 163 3.06 10.04 -6.33
C GLY A 163 2.71 10.99 -7.48
N ALA A 164 2.53 10.49 -8.70
CA ALA A 164 2.12 11.32 -9.83
C ALA A 164 0.67 11.79 -9.70
N ILE A 165 -0.21 10.92 -9.22
CA ILE A 165 -1.60 11.24 -8.91
C ILE A 165 -1.67 12.24 -7.75
N GLU A 166 -0.96 12.00 -6.65
CA GLU A 166 -0.90 12.89 -5.48
C GLU A 166 -0.38 14.29 -5.87
N THR A 167 0.72 14.36 -6.62
CA THR A 167 1.27 15.62 -7.13
C THR A 167 0.22 16.39 -7.95
N SER A 168 -0.55 15.68 -8.79
CA SER A 168 -1.60 16.30 -9.61
C SER A 168 -2.77 16.79 -8.75
N GLU A 169 -3.21 16.00 -7.77
CA GLU A 169 -4.26 16.37 -6.82
C GLU A 169 -3.87 17.62 -6.03
N ILE A 170 -2.64 17.67 -5.52
CA ILE A 170 -2.10 18.83 -4.79
C ILE A 170 -2.08 20.09 -5.65
N ILE A 171 -1.75 19.98 -6.95
CA ILE A 171 -1.77 21.12 -7.87
C ILE A 171 -3.20 21.58 -8.14
N LEU A 172 -4.13 20.65 -8.34
CA LEU A 172 -5.54 20.94 -8.59
C LEU A 172 -6.24 21.55 -7.36
N GLU A 173 -5.82 21.17 -6.16
CA GLU A 173 -6.41 21.66 -4.91
C GLU A 173 -6.16 23.16 -4.72
N ARG A 174 -5.07 23.67 -5.30
CA ARG A 174 -4.71 25.11 -5.30
C ARG A 174 -5.39 25.91 -6.38
N SER A 175 -6.12 25.26 -7.28
CA SER A 175 -6.92 25.95 -8.27
C SER A 175 -8.12 26.64 -7.60
N PRO A 176 -8.81 27.58 -8.28
CA PRO A 176 -10.02 28.23 -7.75
C PRO A 176 -11.14 27.25 -7.37
N HIS A 177 -11.07 25.99 -7.80
CA HIS A 177 -12.04 24.95 -7.52
C HIS A 177 -11.34 23.71 -6.94
N PRO A 178 -11.07 23.68 -5.62
CA PRO A 178 -10.31 22.60 -4.98
C PRO A 178 -10.89 21.20 -5.19
N LEU A 179 -12.21 21.10 -5.42
CA LEU A 179 -12.87 19.84 -5.75
C LEU A 179 -12.41 19.22 -7.09
N TYR A 180 -11.69 19.97 -7.93
CA TYR A 180 -11.10 19.45 -9.17
C TYR A 180 -10.08 18.34 -8.91
N SER A 181 -9.47 18.28 -7.72
CA SER A 181 -8.60 17.17 -7.33
C SER A 181 -9.32 15.82 -7.39
N LEU A 182 -10.65 15.77 -7.19
CA LEU A 182 -11.44 14.54 -7.36
C LEU A 182 -11.54 14.08 -8.82
N TYR A 183 -11.28 14.94 -9.82
CA TYR A 183 -11.22 14.51 -11.22
C TYR A 183 -10.02 13.60 -11.51
N MET A 184 -9.05 13.52 -10.60
CA MET A 184 -7.95 12.55 -10.70
C MET A 184 -8.41 11.10 -10.63
N TRP A 185 -9.65 10.82 -10.22
CA TRP A 185 -10.25 9.50 -10.39
C TRP A 185 -10.33 9.05 -11.85
N ILE A 186 -10.49 9.98 -12.80
CA ILE A 186 -10.58 9.68 -14.24
C ILE A 186 -9.31 8.95 -14.73
N PRO A 187 -8.09 9.48 -14.54
CA PRO A 187 -6.87 8.74 -14.86
C PRO A 187 -6.53 7.64 -13.84
N ALA A 188 -6.93 7.75 -12.57
CA ALA A 188 -6.57 6.74 -11.57
C ALA A 188 -7.29 5.39 -11.77
N VAL A 189 -8.57 5.38 -12.15
CA VAL A 189 -9.31 4.11 -12.39
C VAL A 189 -8.62 3.19 -13.41
N PRO A 190 -8.25 3.64 -14.63
CA PRO A 190 -7.54 2.77 -15.56
C PRO A 190 -6.16 2.34 -15.05
N ILE A 191 -5.46 3.19 -14.28
CA ILE A 191 -4.20 2.82 -13.61
C ILE A 191 -4.43 1.71 -12.59
N ILE A 192 -5.44 1.83 -11.72
CA ILE A 192 -5.80 0.80 -10.73
C ILE A 192 -6.15 -0.51 -11.44
N ILE A 193 -6.94 -0.47 -12.51
CA ILE A 193 -7.27 -1.67 -13.30
C ILE A 193 -6.00 -2.33 -13.87
N PHE A 194 -5.09 -1.52 -14.43
CA PHE A 194 -3.81 -1.98 -14.93
C PHE A 194 -2.95 -2.61 -13.83
N LEU A 195 -2.86 -1.99 -12.65
CA LEU A 195 -2.10 -2.50 -11.51
C LEU A 195 -2.69 -3.80 -10.96
N ILE A 196 -4.01 -3.90 -10.84
CA ILE A 196 -4.69 -5.15 -10.45
C ILE A 196 -4.37 -6.27 -11.45
N TRP A 197 -4.40 -5.97 -12.74
CA TRP A 197 -4.03 -6.93 -13.79
C TRP A 197 -2.56 -7.34 -13.67
N LEU A 198 -1.66 -6.37 -13.48
CA LEU A 198 -0.21 -6.58 -13.36
C LEU A 198 0.13 -7.44 -12.14
N TYR A 199 -0.45 -7.12 -10.98
CA TYR A 199 -0.30 -7.88 -9.74
C TYR A 199 -0.72 -9.35 -9.94
N ARG A 200 -1.92 -9.58 -10.51
CA ARG A 200 -2.41 -10.95 -10.80
C ARG A 200 -1.50 -11.70 -11.76
N ARG A 201 -0.88 -11.00 -12.72
CA ARG A 201 0.05 -11.61 -13.68
C ARG A 201 1.36 -12.03 -13.02
N MET A 202 1.86 -11.25 -12.07
CA MET A 202 3.09 -11.52 -11.30
C MET A 202 2.87 -12.57 -10.20
N ASP A 203 1.69 -12.58 -9.56
CA ASP A 203 1.27 -13.54 -8.53
C ASP A 203 0.51 -14.77 -9.10
N SER A 204 0.73 -15.08 -10.38
CA SER A 204 -0.10 -16.06 -11.12
C SER A 204 -0.02 -17.50 -10.60
N ASP A 205 1.04 -17.86 -9.88
CA ASP A 205 1.23 -19.15 -9.23
C ASP A 205 0.13 -19.44 -8.20
N GLU A 206 -0.33 -18.41 -7.47
CA GLU A 206 -1.43 -18.56 -6.51
C GLU A 206 -2.77 -18.83 -7.21
N TYR A 207 -3.03 -18.15 -8.33
CA TYR A 207 -4.28 -18.31 -9.10
C TYR A 207 -4.37 -19.64 -9.84
N LYS A 208 -3.23 -20.20 -10.27
CA LYS A 208 -3.19 -21.51 -10.94
C LYS A 208 -3.37 -22.67 -9.95
N SER A 209 -2.89 -22.55 -8.71
CA SER A 209 -3.02 -23.59 -7.68
C SER A 209 -4.47 -23.87 -7.22
N GLY A 210 -5.40 -22.96 -7.52
CA GLY A 210 -6.82 -23.09 -7.16
C GLY A 210 -7.68 -23.82 -8.20
N LYS A 211 -7.17 -24.04 -9.42
CA LYS A 211 -7.85 -24.90 -10.40
C LYS A 211 -7.47 -26.34 -10.10
N LYS A 212 -8.36 -27.08 -9.40
CA LYS A 212 -8.32 -28.54 -9.44
C LYS A 212 -8.23 -28.95 -10.91
N LYS A 213 -7.28 -29.82 -11.27
CA LYS A 213 -7.40 -30.57 -12.53
C LYS A 213 -8.80 -31.22 -12.51
N PRO A 214 -9.58 -31.17 -13.61
CA PRO A 214 -10.78 -31.99 -13.67
C PRO A 214 -10.35 -33.43 -13.39
N GLU A 215 -11.01 -34.06 -12.42
CA GLU A 215 -10.87 -35.50 -12.18
C GLU A 215 -11.16 -36.18 -13.52
N GLU A 216 -10.18 -36.91 -14.07
CA GLU A 216 -10.44 -37.79 -15.21
C GLU A 216 -11.59 -38.72 -14.80
N PRO A 217 -12.68 -38.80 -15.58
CA PRO A 217 -13.72 -39.76 -15.28
C PRO A 217 -13.09 -41.14 -15.28
N ASP A 218 -13.26 -41.85 -14.16
CA ASP A 218 -12.73 -43.19 -13.95
C ASP A 218 -13.31 -44.11 -15.04
N LEU A 219 -12.52 -44.37 -16.08
CA LEU A 219 -12.93 -45.11 -17.28
C LEU A 219 -13.07 -46.63 -17.02
N TYR A 220 -13.02 -47.05 -15.75
CA TYR A 220 -13.03 -48.44 -15.33
C TYR A 220 -13.86 -48.65 -14.05
N ASP A 221 -15.16 -48.30 -14.09
CA ASP A 221 -16.13 -48.87 -13.15
C ASP A 221 -16.43 -50.32 -13.55
N PHE A 222 -15.65 -51.26 -13.02
CA PHE A 222 -15.84 -52.70 -13.20
C PHE A 222 -16.99 -53.27 -12.35
N ASN A 223 -17.80 -52.45 -11.66
CA ASN A 223 -18.93 -52.92 -10.86
C ASN A 223 -20.26 -53.03 -11.63
N GLN A 224 -20.21 -53.07 -12.97
CA GLN A 224 -21.39 -53.30 -13.82
C GLN A 224 -21.54 -54.75 -14.33
N PHE A 225 -21.05 -55.74 -13.57
CA PHE A 225 -21.36 -57.16 -13.80
C PHE A 225 -22.04 -57.78 -12.60
#